data_AF-A0A3D6EU41-F1
#
_entry.id   AF-A0A3D6EU41-F1
#
_cell.length_a   1.000
_cell.length_b   1.000
_cell.length_c   1.000
_cell.angle_alpha   90.00
_cell.angle_beta   90.00
_cell.angle_gamma   90.00
#
_symmetry.space_group_name_H-M   'P 1'
#
loop_
_entity.id
_entity.type
_entity.pdbx_description
1 polymer ?
#
loop_
_entity_poly.entity_id
_entity_poly.type
_entity_poly.pdbx_seq_one_letter_code
_entity_poly.pdbx_strand_id
1 'polypeptide(L)'
;GATTWRKLALAYHNKQQNETKALNVLERAFALDTTDARVLMELDQLHKKMNKPHQQRLHLLEQHLELVNDRDDLYLERIVLHNLLGSHSTALDLLNGRKFHPWEGGEGKVVGQFLVCHIELAKQALTAGDYTLAYDLLCATDRYPENLGEGKLFGAQENDINYLKACALEGSGKTKEAELFFKQATQGLSEPVQAIYYNDQQPDKIFYQGLAWKKLGNGSRAEAIFNRLIEFGKAHLNDSVKLDYFAVSLPDLLVFDQDLQQRNRNHCHYLMALGYLGLSNGKLPDAETHFNEVLKADVNHQGAHLHKKLIQAAVLID
;
A
#
# COMPACT_ATOMS: atom_id res chain seq x y z
N GLY A 1 -5.65 33.66 -14.91
CA GLY A 1 -5.41 33.44 -13.48
C GLY A 1 -5.03 31.98 -13.23
N ALA A 2 -4.64 31.64 -12.00
CA ALA A 2 -4.23 30.27 -11.62
C ALA A 2 -5.27 29.22 -12.05
N THR A 3 -6.57 29.50 -11.90
CA THR A 3 -7.66 28.61 -12.32
C THR A 3 -7.67 28.28 -13.83
N THR A 4 -7.26 29.21 -14.70
CA THR A 4 -7.19 28.97 -16.16
C THR A 4 -6.08 28.00 -16.50
N TRP A 5 -4.91 28.18 -15.89
CA TRP A 5 -3.74 27.30 -16.07
C TRP A 5 -4.01 25.91 -15.53
N ARG A 6 -4.65 25.81 -14.36
CA ARG A 6 -5.13 24.54 -13.80
C ARG A 6 -6.03 23.78 -14.78
N LYS A 7 -7.07 24.43 -15.33
CA LYS A 7 -7.97 23.80 -16.32
C LYS A 7 -7.22 23.35 -17.57
N LEU A 8 -6.22 24.11 -18.00
CA LEU A 8 -5.37 23.75 -19.13
C LEU A 8 -4.50 22.52 -18.83
N ALA A 9 -3.99 22.37 -17.60
CA ALA A 9 -3.27 21.18 -17.16
C ALA A 9 -4.12 19.91 -17.36
N LEU A 10 -5.37 19.96 -16.88
CA LEU A 10 -6.31 18.85 -17.00
C LEU A 10 -6.63 18.51 -18.46
N ALA A 11 -6.77 19.52 -19.32
CA ALA A 11 -6.99 19.32 -20.74
C ALA A 11 -5.77 18.67 -21.42
N TYR A 12 -4.55 19.11 -21.09
CA TYR A 12 -3.33 18.50 -21.64
C TYR A 12 -3.18 17.04 -21.21
N HIS A 13 -3.44 16.73 -19.94
CA HIS A 13 -3.34 15.37 -19.45
C HIS A 13 -4.47 14.48 -20.00
N ASN A 14 -5.73 14.76 -19.64
CA ASN A 14 -6.84 13.83 -19.89
C ASN A 14 -7.27 13.77 -21.35
N LYS A 15 -7.13 14.87 -22.12
CA LYS A 15 -7.60 14.93 -23.51
C LYS A 15 -6.48 14.81 -24.54
N GLN A 16 -5.28 15.27 -24.23
CA GLN A 16 -4.15 15.24 -25.17
C GLN A 16 -3.07 14.23 -24.77
N GLN A 17 -3.21 13.55 -23.62
CA GLN A 17 -2.24 12.57 -23.13
C GLN A 17 -0.81 13.14 -23.10
N ASN A 18 -0.68 14.42 -22.73
CA ASN A 18 0.59 15.16 -22.72
C ASN A 18 0.94 15.59 -21.29
N GLU A 19 1.55 14.67 -20.54
CA GLU A 19 1.93 14.85 -19.14
C GLU A 19 2.93 15.99 -18.95
N THR A 20 3.94 16.11 -19.83
CA THR A 20 4.95 17.17 -19.73
C THR A 20 4.34 18.56 -19.85
N LYS A 21 3.42 18.78 -20.80
CA LYS A 21 2.72 20.06 -20.91
C LYS A 21 1.80 20.29 -19.72
N ALA A 22 1.10 19.25 -19.25
CA ALA A 22 0.25 19.33 -18.07
C ALA A 22 1.03 19.77 -16.83
N LEU A 23 2.22 19.19 -16.61
CA LEU A 23 3.11 19.54 -15.50
C LEU A 23 3.55 20.99 -15.58
N ASN A 24 4.12 21.42 -16.70
CA ASN A 24 4.63 22.78 -16.88
C ASN A 24 3.56 23.84 -16.58
N VAL A 25 2.32 23.62 -17.04
CA VAL A 25 1.24 24.58 -16.79
C VAL A 25 0.67 24.51 -15.38
N LEU A 26 0.71 23.34 -14.74
CA LEU A 26 0.25 23.17 -13.36
C LEU A 26 1.25 23.76 -12.35
N GLU A 27 2.54 23.56 -12.57
CA GLU A 27 3.61 24.26 -11.85
C GLU A 27 3.46 25.77 -12.01
N ARG A 28 3.18 26.25 -13.23
CA ARG A 28 2.90 27.67 -13.46
C ARG A 28 1.64 28.15 -12.74
N ALA A 29 0.60 27.32 -12.66
CA ALA A 29 -0.62 27.65 -11.94
C ALA A 29 -0.32 27.86 -10.44
N PHE A 30 0.44 26.95 -9.84
CA PHE A 30 0.82 27.03 -8.43
C PHE A 30 1.77 28.20 -8.15
N ALA A 31 2.74 28.46 -9.04
CA ALA A 31 3.66 29.59 -8.89
C ALA A 31 2.95 30.97 -8.96
N LEU A 32 1.76 31.06 -9.55
CA LEU A 32 0.95 32.28 -9.57
C LEU A 32 0.16 32.49 -8.27
N ASP A 33 -0.10 31.42 -7.51
CA ASP A 33 -0.79 31.46 -6.22
C ASP A 33 -0.34 30.26 -5.37
N THR A 34 0.73 30.46 -4.59
CA THR A 34 1.30 29.43 -3.72
C THR A 34 0.52 29.25 -2.42
N THR A 35 -0.67 29.85 -2.32
CA THR A 35 -1.61 29.65 -1.19
C THR A 35 -2.78 28.74 -1.57
N ASP A 36 -2.89 28.36 -2.84
CA ASP A 36 -3.95 27.47 -3.32
C ASP A 36 -3.61 25.99 -3.02
N ALA A 37 -4.09 25.50 -1.88
CA ALA A 37 -3.90 24.12 -1.44
C ALA A 37 -4.49 23.08 -2.41
N ARG A 38 -5.54 23.44 -3.17
CA ARG A 38 -6.10 22.52 -4.18
C ARG A 38 -5.13 22.34 -5.34
N VAL A 39 -4.51 23.42 -5.81
CA VAL A 39 -3.51 23.33 -6.89
C VAL A 39 -2.28 22.55 -6.42
N LEU A 40 -1.85 22.71 -5.16
CA LEU A 40 -0.79 21.89 -4.57
C LEU A 40 -1.14 20.39 -4.57
N MET A 41 -2.37 20.04 -4.16
CA MET A 41 -2.84 18.64 -4.17
C MET A 41 -2.84 18.05 -5.58
N GLU A 42 -3.34 18.79 -6.57
CA GLU A 42 -3.34 18.33 -7.96
C GLU A 42 -1.91 18.23 -8.53
N LEU A 43 -1.01 19.12 -8.14
CA LEU A 43 0.40 19.05 -8.53
C LEU A 43 1.07 17.79 -7.96
N ASP A 44 0.83 17.48 -6.68
CA ASP A 44 1.34 16.25 -6.06
C ASP A 44 0.74 14.99 -6.71
N GLN A 45 -0.56 14.97 -7.04
CA GLN A 45 -1.19 13.88 -7.79
C GLN A 45 -0.53 13.67 -9.16
N LEU A 46 -0.21 14.75 -9.87
CA LEU A 46 0.47 14.65 -11.16
C LEU A 46 1.91 14.14 -10.99
N HIS A 47 2.64 14.64 -9.98
CA HIS A 47 3.97 14.13 -9.64
C HIS A 47 3.97 12.64 -9.31
N LYS A 48 2.97 12.18 -8.55
CA LYS A 48 2.73 10.76 -8.24
C LYS A 48 2.59 9.93 -9.52
N LYS A 49 1.71 10.35 -10.44
CA LYS A 49 1.48 9.67 -11.73
C LYS A 49 2.71 9.64 -12.62
N MET A 50 3.49 10.71 -12.63
CA MET A 50 4.75 10.81 -13.38
C MET A 50 5.91 10.10 -12.69
N ASN A 51 5.65 9.31 -11.64
CA ASN A 51 6.66 8.57 -10.88
C ASN A 51 7.82 9.45 -10.37
N LYS A 52 7.52 10.69 -9.95
CA LYS A 52 8.52 11.56 -9.31
C LYS A 52 9.02 10.90 -8.01
N PRO A 53 10.33 11.00 -7.69
CA PRO A 53 10.87 10.41 -6.47
C PRO A 53 10.14 10.88 -5.20
N HIS A 54 9.89 9.95 -4.26
CA HIS A 54 9.18 10.26 -3.01
C HIS A 54 9.81 11.40 -2.22
N GLN A 55 11.16 11.48 -2.19
CA GLN A 55 11.86 12.56 -1.51
C GLN A 55 11.57 13.93 -2.12
N GLN A 56 11.44 14.02 -3.44
CA GLN A 56 11.12 15.29 -4.12
C GLN A 56 9.67 15.70 -3.84
N ARG A 57 8.74 14.74 -3.86
CA ARG A 57 7.34 14.98 -3.49
C ARG A 57 7.22 15.45 -2.04
N LEU A 58 7.88 14.75 -1.10
CA LEU A 58 7.87 15.10 0.31
C LEU A 58 8.44 16.50 0.54
N HIS A 59 9.58 16.82 -0.09
CA HIS A 59 10.19 18.14 0.02
C HIS A 59 9.25 19.26 -0.43
N LEU A 60 8.52 19.06 -1.53
CA LEU A 60 7.53 20.04 -1.99
C LEU A 60 6.41 20.25 -0.96
N LEU A 61 5.87 19.17 -0.38
CA LEU A 61 4.84 19.28 0.65
C LEU A 61 5.36 19.97 1.92
N GLU A 62 6.59 19.66 2.34
CA GLU A 62 7.22 20.27 3.52
C GLU A 62 7.56 21.76 3.34
N GLN A 63 7.72 22.23 2.10
CA GLN A 63 7.86 23.68 1.83
C GLN A 63 6.54 24.45 2.02
N HIS A 64 5.41 23.76 2.04
CA HIS A 64 4.06 24.35 2.10
C HIS A 64 3.23 23.76 3.26
N LEU A 65 3.87 23.54 4.42
CA LEU A 65 3.23 22.89 5.58
C LEU A 65 1.93 23.54 6.04
N GLU A 66 1.79 24.86 5.95
CA GLU A 66 0.53 25.54 6.27
C GLU A 66 -0.64 24.99 5.43
N LEU A 67 -0.44 24.83 4.12
CA LEU A 67 -1.45 24.28 3.21
C LEU A 67 -1.68 22.78 3.45
N VAL A 68 -0.60 22.05 3.73
CA VAL A 68 -0.67 20.60 4.02
C VAL A 68 -1.41 20.34 5.31
N ASN A 69 -1.22 21.18 6.33
CA ASN A 69 -1.91 21.03 7.61
C ASN A 69 -3.37 21.49 7.56
N ASP A 70 -3.74 22.37 6.62
CA ASP A 70 -5.12 22.84 6.45
C ASP A 70 -6.04 21.78 5.82
N ARG A 71 -5.49 20.81 5.08
CA ARG A 71 -6.28 19.78 4.38
C ARG A 71 -5.90 18.34 4.71
N ASP A 72 -6.88 17.51 5.01
CA ASP A 72 -6.69 16.10 5.36
C ASP A 72 -6.06 15.27 4.21
N ASP A 73 -6.38 15.57 2.94
CA ASP A 73 -5.86 14.83 1.77
C ASP A 73 -4.37 15.08 1.52
N LEU A 74 -3.92 16.34 1.58
CA LEU A 74 -2.50 16.68 1.52
C LEU A 74 -1.73 16.13 2.73
N TYR A 75 -2.31 16.25 3.93
CA TYR A 75 -1.71 15.72 5.15
C TYR A 75 -1.50 14.20 5.05
N LEU A 76 -2.47 13.49 4.47
CA LEU A 76 -2.39 12.05 4.24
C LEU A 76 -1.31 11.69 3.20
N GLU A 77 -1.16 12.42 2.09
CA GLU A 77 -0.07 12.15 1.14
C GLU A 77 1.31 12.35 1.80
N ARG A 78 1.46 13.32 2.72
CA ARG A 78 2.68 13.46 3.52
C ARG A 78 2.95 12.22 4.38
N ILE A 79 1.95 11.66 5.06
CA ILE A 79 2.06 10.41 5.84
C ILE A 79 2.48 9.25 4.93
N VAL A 80 1.82 9.09 3.78
CA VAL A 80 2.12 8.04 2.78
C VAL A 80 3.59 8.12 2.35
N LEU A 81 4.10 9.33 2.08
CA LEU A 81 5.49 9.54 1.67
C LEU A 81 6.48 9.18 2.77
N HIS A 82 6.21 9.54 4.03
CA HIS A 82 7.04 9.08 5.16
C HIS A 82 7.06 7.55 5.26
N ASN A 83 5.92 6.88 5.11
CA ASN A 83 5.85 5.42 5.08
C ASN A 83 6.64 4.81 3.91
N LEU A 84 6.50 5.34 2.70
CA LEU A 84 7.24 4.88 1.53
C LEU A 84 8.75 5.08 1.65
N LEU A 85 9.18 6.11 2.38
CA LEU A 85 10.59 6.38 2.71
C LEU A 85 11.09 5.58 3.93
N GLY A 86 10.25 4.75 4.56
CA GLY A 86 10.60 3.94 5.72
C GLY A 86 10.58 4.69 7.06
N SER A 87 10.18 5.96 7.08
CA SER A 87 10.02 6.79 8.28
C SER A 87 8.69 6.49 8.99
N HIS A 88 8.46 5.22 9.33
CA HIS A 88 7.18 4.73 9.86
C HIS A 88 6.81 5.33 11.23
N SER A 89 7.80 5.62 12.08
CA SER A 89 7.57 6.31 13.36
C SER A 89 7.06 7.73 13.14
N THR A 90 7.67 8.49 12.24
CA THR A 90 7.21 9.84 11.86
C THR A 90 5.81 9.81 11.27
N ALA A 91 5.51 8.83 10.40
CA ALA A 91 4.18 8.66 9.84
C ALA A 91 3.14 8.36 10.94
N LEU A 92 3.48 7.53 11.93
CA LEU A 92 2.63 7.22 13.07
C LEU A 92 2.41 8.44 13.99
N ASP A 93 3.46 9.23 14.26
CA ASP A 93 3.36 10.46 15.04
C ASP A 93 2.41 11.47 14.36
N LEU A 94 2.53 11.61 13.04
CA LEU A 94 1.64 12.47 12.25
C LEU A 94 0.18 12.00 12.29
N LEU A 95 -0.05 10.67 12.19
CA LEU A 95 -1.39 10.08 12.31
C LEU A 95 -1.99 10.33 13.70
N ASN A 96 -1.22 10.13 14.77
CA ASN A 96 -1.66 10.35 16.15
C ASN A 96 -1.87 11.83 16.49
N GLY A 97 -1.14 12.72 15.83
CA GLY A 97 -1.23 14.17 16.04
C GLY A 97 -2.41 14.86 15.36
N ARG A 98 -3.24 14.14 14.58
CA ARG A 98 -4.36 14.71 13.82
C ARG A 98 -5.65 13.95 14.09
N LYS A 99 -6.77 14.68 14.06
CA LYS A 99 -8.13 14.13 13.99
C LYS A 99 -8.63 14.21 12.55
N PHE A 100 -8.73 13.05 11.90
CA PHE A 100 -9.30 12.90 10.56
C PHE A 100 -10.83 12.83 10.63
N HIS A 101 -11.48 13.34 9.59
CA HIS A 101 -12.93 13.26 9.46
C HIS A 101 -13.33 12.10 8.54
N PRO A 102 -14.41 11.34 8.84
CA PRO A 102 -14.79 10.13 8.10
C PRO A 102 -14.95 10.30 6.57
N TRP A 103 -15.20 11.52 6.10
CA TRP A 103 -15.38 11.84 4.68
C TRP A 103 -14.11 12.38 4.01
N GLU A 104 -13.13 12.81 4.80
CA GLU A 104 -11.85 13.38 4.33
C GLU A 104 -10.73 12.37 4.58
N GLY A 105 -10.73 11.30 3.79
CA GLY A 105 -9.89 10.11 4.01
C GLY A 105 -10.65 8.79 3.98
N GLY A 106 -11.99 8.88 3.90
CA GLY A 106 -12.89 7.74 3.73
C GLY A 106 -12.49 6.85 2.56
N GLU A 107 -12.86 5.57 2.68
CA GLU A 107 -12.35 4.41 1.89
C GLU A 107 -11.13 3.71 2.51
N GLY A 108 -10.90 3.88 3.82
CA GLY A 108 -9.89 3.12 4.56
C GLY A 108 -8.44 3.57 4.32
N LYS A 109 -8.21 4.74 3.73
CA LYS A 109 -6.85 5.21 3.38
C LYS A 109 -6.06 5.62 4.62
N VAL A 110 -6.68 6.33 5.56
CA VAL A 110 -6.07 6.74 6.83
C VAL A 110 -5.76 5.50 7.66
N VAL A 111 -6.74 4.60 7.81
CA VAL A 111 -6.57 3.31 8.48
C VAL A 111 -5.49 2.46 7.82
N GLY A 112 -5.45 2.42 6.48
CA GLY A 112 -4.41 1.69 5.75
C GLY A 112 -3.01 2.17 6.11
N GLN A 113 -2.78 3.48 6.20
CA GLN A 113 -1.48 4.01 6.64
C GLN A 113 -1.19 3.72 8.12
N PHE A 114 -2.20 3.75 8.98
CA PHE A 114 -2.05 3.34 10.39
C PHE A 114 -1.61 1.87 10.51
N LEU A 115 -2.22 0.97 9.75
CA LEU A 115 -1.85 -0.44 9.70
C LEU A 115 -0.42 -0.62 9.17
N VAL A 116 -0.07 0.06 8.07
CA VAL A 116 1.30 0.05 7.51
C VAL A 116 2.32 0.46 8.56
N CYS A 117 2.08 1.54 9.33
CA CYS A 117 3.01 1.96 10.37
C CYS A 117 3.26 0.86 11.40
N HIS A 118 2.20 0.28 11.96
CA HIS A 118 2.30 -0.74 13.01
C HIS A 118 2.94 -2.03 12.50
N ILE A 119 2.53 -2.49 11.31
CA ILE A 119 3.06 -3.70 10.69
C ILE A 119 4.55 -3.55 10.39
N GLU A 120 4.98 -2.44 9.79
CA GLU A 120 6.38 -2.25 9.42
C GLU A 120 7.27 -2.01 10.65
N LEU A 121 6.80 -1.28 11.66
CA LEU A 121 7.49 -1.17 12.95
C LEU A 121 7.60 -2.54 13.65
N ALA A 122 6.56 -3.37 13.60
CA ALA A 122 6.59 -4.71 14.16
C ALA A 122 7.59 -5.63 13.42
N LYS A 123 7.67 -5.54 12.09
CA LYS A 123 8.69 -6.26 11.29
C LYS A 123 10.12 -5.83 11.66
N GLN A 124 10.34 -4.54 11.89
CA GLN A 124 11.63 -4.04 12.39
C GLN A 124 11.96 -4.62 13.78
N ALA A 125 11.01 -4.60 14.70
CA ALA A 125 11.16 -5.16 16.05
C ALA A 125 11.42 -6.68 16.02
N LEU A 126 10.68 -7.44 15.18
CA LEU A 126 10.90 -8.88 14.95
C LEU A 126 12.32 -9.17 14.45
N THR A 127 12.81 -8.38 13.49
CA THR A 127 14.15 -8.53 12.93
C THR A 127 15.24 -8.21 13.97
N ALA A 128 14.96 -7.29 14.89
CA ALA A 128 15.82 -6.94 16.02
C ALA A 128 15.73 -7.93 17.20
N GLY A 129 14.81 -8.89 17.17
CA GLY A 129 14.56 -9.83 18.27
C GLY A 129 13.76 -9.22 19.43
N ASP A 130 13.20 -8.01 19.28
CA ASP A 130 12.30 -7.41 20.26
C ASP A 130 10.87 -7.89 20.04
N TYR A 131 10.64 -9.14 20.45
CA TYR A 131 9.36 -9.81 20.27
C TYR A 131 8.22 -9.19 21.09
N THR A 132 8.54 -8.55 22.22
CA THR A 132 7.52 -7.89 23.06
C THR A 132 7.00 -6.65 22.35
N LEU A 133 7.90 -5.77 21.89
CA LEU A 133 7.53 -4.59 21.13
C LEU A 133 6.78 -4.96 19.85
N ALA A 134 7.23 -5.98 19.12
CA ALA A 134 6.56 -6.45 17.92
C ALA A 134 5.11 -6.87 18.19
N TYR A 135 4.88 -7.65 19.26
CA TYR A 135 3.54 -8.09 19.63
C TYR A 135 2.65 -6.92 20.05
N ASP A 136 3.16 -5.99 20.86
CA ASP A 136 2.42 -4.82 21.33
C ASP A 136 2.00 -3.90 20.17
N LEU A 137 2.90 -3.66 19.21
CA LEU A 137 2.61 -2.90 17.99
C LEU A 137 1.47 -3.54 17.17
N LEU A 138 1.46 -4.86 17.05
CA LEU A 138 0.42 -5.57 16.33
C LEU A 138 -0.89 -5.65 17.12
N CYS A 139 -0.85 -5.68 18.45
CA CYS A 139 -2.06 -5.60 19.27
C CYS A 139 -2.70 -4.21 19.21
N ALA A 140 -1.93 -3.14 18.99
CA ALA A 140 -2.48 -1.80 18.77
C ALA A 140 -3.41 -1.73 17.54
N THR A 141 -3.31 -2.65 16.58
CA THR A 141 -4.22 -2.72 15.43
C THR A 141 -5.55 -3.41 15.73
N ASP A 142 -5.75 -3.94 16.94
CA ASP A 142 -7.02 -4.59 17.31
C ASP A 142 -8.14 -3.58 17.52
N ARG A 143 -7.80 -2.35 17.92
CA ARG A 143 -8.75 -1.24 18.10
C ARG A 143 -8.17 0.05 17.54
N TYR A 144 -8.82 0.57 16.51
CA TYR A 144 -8.40 1.82 15.87
C TYR A 144 -8.70 3.03 16.78
N PRO A 145 -7.73 3.94 16.94
CA PRO A 145 -7.95 5.22 17.61
C PRO A 145 -9.07 6.04 16.96
N GLU A 146 -9.88 6.73 17.78
CA GLU A 146 -11.03 7.53 17.29
C GLU A 146 -10.60 8.67 16.35
N ASN A 147 -9.37 9.16 16.49
CA ASN A 147 -8.84 10.23 15.66
C ASN A 147 -8.60 9.81 14.20
N LEU A 148 -8.62 8.51 13.86
CA LEU A 148 -8.53 8.06 12.47
C LEU A 148 -9.80 8.34 11.66
N GLY A 149 -10.92 8.65 12.31
CA GLY A 149 -12.20 8.94 11.64
C GLY A 149 -12.92 7.70 11.09
N GLU A 150 -12.32 6.51 11.18
CA GLU A 150 -12.86 5.27 10.63
C GLU A 150 -12.65 4.10 11.63
N GLY A 151 -13.68 3.27 11.80
CA GLY A 151 -13.62 2.07 12.64
C GLY A 151 -13.21 0.82 11.85
N LYS A 152 -12.79 -0.21 12.57
CA LYS A 152 -12.46 -1.52 11.98
C LYS A 152 -13.73 -2.20 11.44
N LEU A 153 -13.67 -2.66 10.19
CA LEU A 153 -14.77 -3.38 9.54
C LEU A 153 -14.94 -4.77 10.14
N PHE A 154 -16.20 -5.18 10.34
CA PHE A 154 -16.50 -6.55 10.76
C PHE A 154 -16.08 -7.55 9.69
N GLY A 155 -15.29 -8.56 10.07
CA GLY A 155 -14.79 -9.59 9.14
C GLY A 155 -13.58 -9.18 8.30
N ALA A 156 -12.91 -8.07 8.62
CA ALA A 156 -11.64 -7.68 7.99
C ALA A 156 -10.62 -8.84 8.06
N GLN A 157 -10.01 -9.17 6.92
CA GLN A 157 -9.01 -10.22 6.82
C GLN A 157 -7.65 -9.68 7.28
N GLU A 158 -7.07 -10.30 8.30
CA GLU A 158 -5.85 -9.83 8.99
C GLU A 158 -4.75 -10.90 9.01
N ASN A 159 -4.61 -11.62 7.91
CA ASN A 159 -3.67 -12.74 7.78
C ASN A 159 -2.23 -12.33 8.08
N ASP A 160 -1.83 -11.15 7.61
CA ASP A 160 -0.54 -10.52 7.89
C ASP A 160 -0.33 -10.23 9.38
N ILE A 161 -1.28 -9.55 10.01
CA ILE A 161 -1.20 -9.19 11.44
C ILE A 161 -1.17 -10.46 12.30
N ASN A 162 -2.04 -11.43 12.02
CA ASN A 162 -2.09 -12.70 12.75
C ASN A 162 -0.81 -13.51 12.55
N TYR A 163 -0.26 -13.56 11.33
CA TYR A 163 1.01 -14.22 11.06
C TYR A 163 2.16 -13.58 11.84
N LEU A 164 2.26 -12.25 11.83
CA LEU A 164 3.32 -11.53 12.54
C LEU A 164 3.17 -11.63 14.06
N LYS A 165 1.94 -11.64 14.60
CA LYS A 165 1.69 -11.89 16.03
C LYS A 165 2.16 -13.28 16.43
N ALA A 166 1.89 -14.27 15.58
CA ALA A 166 2.39 -15.63 15.78
C ALA A 166 3.92 -15.69 15.75
N CYS A 167 4.58 -15.01 14.81
CA CYS A 167 6.05 -14.93 14.78
C CYS A 167 6.63 -14.28 16.05
N ALA A 168 6.00 -13.22 16.57
CA ALA A 168 6.43 -12.58 17.83
C ALA A 168 6.28 -13.53 19.03
N LEU A 169 5.15 -14.25 19.12
CA LEU A 169 4.90 -15.23 20.18
C LEU A 169 5.85 -16.43 20.08
N GLU A 170 6.11 -16.93 18.87
CA GLU A 170 7.06 -18.00 18.60
C GLU A 170 8.47 -17.60 19.04
N GLY A 171 8.94 -16.41 18.63
CA GLY A 171 10.23 -15.86 19.04
C GLY A 171 10.36 -15.66 20.56
N SER A 172 9.24 -15.37 21.24
CA SER A 172 9.17 -15.28 22.71
C SER A 172 9.07 -16.64 23.42
N GLY A 173 9.11 -17.76 22.71
CA GLY A 173 8.97 -19.11 23.28
C GLY A 173 7.53 -19.52 23.63
N LYS A 174 6.52 -18.74 23.26
CA LYS A 174 5.09 -19.01 23.51
C LYS A 174 4.46 -19.84 22.38
N THR A 175 5.05 -20.99 22.07
CA THR A 175 4.71 -21.80 20.88
C THR A 175 3.23 -22.16 20.77
N LYS A 176 2.57 -22.51 21.90
CA LYS A 176 1.14 -22.86 21.88
C LYS A 176 0.24 -21.70 21.49
N GLU A 177 0.57 -20.48 21.94
CA GLU A 177 -0.17 -19.27 21.59
C GLU A 177 0.10 -18.89 20.12
N ALA A 178 1.35 -19.01 19.67
CA ALA A 178 1.73 -18.78 18.27
C ALA A 178 0.93 -19.68 17.31
N GLU A 179 0.76 -20.96 17.64
CA GLU A 179 -0.01 -21.90 16.80
C GLU A 179 -1.47 -21.46 16.60
N LEU A 180 -2.09 -20.83 17.60
CA LEU A 180 -3.46 -20.30 17.48
C LEU A 180 -3.52 -19.16 16.46
N PHE A 181 -2.58 -18.22 16.53
CA PHE A 181 -2.51 -17.10 15.59
C PHE A 181 -2.11 -17.54 14.18
N PHE A 182 -1.21 -18.52 14.02
CA PHE A 182 -0.94 -19.12 12.72
C PHE A 182 -2.19 -19.77 12.13
N LYS A 183 -2.99 -20.49 12.92
CA LYS A 183 -4.27 -21.05 12.45
C LYS A 183 -5.24 -19.95 12.02
N GLN A 184 -5.33 -18.85 12.75
CA GLN A 184 -6.15 -17.70 12.35
C GLN A 184 -5.65 -17.07 11.04
N ALA A 185 -4.34 -16.94 10.86
CA ALA A 185 -3.73 -16.42 9.64
C ALA A 185 -3.94 -17.29 8.39
N THR A 186 -4.45 -18.52 8.53
CA THR A 186 -4.81 -19.39 7.39
C THR A 186 -6.26 -19.24 6.93
N GLN A 187 -7.11 -18.51 7.67
CA GLN A 187 -8.53 -18.35 7.36
C GLN A 187 -8.75 -17.24 6.32
N GLY A 188 -9.89 -17.26 5.63
CA GLY A 188 -10.26 -16.25 4.62
C GLY A 188 -10.32 -16.81 3.20
N LEU A 189 -10.49 -15.93 2.21
CA LEU A 189 -10.43 -16.35 0.80
C LEU A 189 -8.98 -16.60 0.41
N SER A 190 -8.77 -17.66 -0.35
CA SER A 190 -7.45 -18.07 -0.88
C SER A 190 -7.38 -18.01 -2.40
N GLU A 191 -8.40 -17.45 -3.04
CA GLU A 191 -8.46 -17.25 -4.49
C GLU A 191 -8.14 -15.79 -4.82
N PRO A 192 -7.10 -15.52 -5.63
CA PRO A 192 -6.82 -14.17 -6.09
C PRO A 192 -7.95 -13.67 -7.00
N VAL A 193 -8.24 -12.38 -6.89
CA VAL A 193 -9.21 -11.68 -7.76
C VAL A 193 -8.53 -10.51 -8.44
N GLN A 194 -9.11 -10.03 -9.54
CA GLN A 194 -8.69 -8.76 -10.13
C GLN A 194 -9.04 -7.65 -9.12
N ALA A 195 -8.04 -6.90 -8.65
CA ALA A 195 -8.25 -5.81 -7.70
C ALA A 195 -8.72 -4.55 -8.42
N ILE A 196 -10.01 -4.51 -8.72
CA ILE A 196 -10.67 -3.41 -9.44
C ILE A 196 -11.12 -2.32 -8.45
N TYR A 197 -11.57 -2.72 -7.26
CA TYR A 197 -12.15 -1.86 -6.24
C TYR A 197 -11.25 -1.72 -5.00
N TYR A 198 -11.40 -0.63 -4.24
CA TYR A 198 -10.55 -0.35 -3.07
C TYR A 198 -10.78 -1.31 -1.89
N ASN A 199 -11.97 -1.90 -1.81
CA ASN A 199 -12.34 -2.91 -0.81
C ASN A 199 -11.99 -4.34 -1.23
N ASP A 200 -11.45 -4.54 -2.44
CA ASP A 200 -11.08 -5.88 -2.88
C ASP A 200 -9.97 -6.42 -1.96
N GLN A 201 -10.06 -7.70 -1.62
CA GLN A 201 -9.05 -8.33 -0.77
C GLN A 201 -7.68 -8.20 -1.42
N GLN A 202 -6.76 -7.57 -0.69
CA GLN A 202 -5.40 -7.38 -1.17
C GLN A 202 -4.68 -8.74 -1.24
N PRO A 203 -3.87 -8.97 -2.28
CA PRO A 203 -3.25 -10.28 -2.54
C PRO A 203 -2.18 -10.68 -1.51
N ASP A 204 -1.67 -9.73 -0.74
CA ASP A 204 -0.77 -9.96 0.39
C ASP A 204 -1.40 -10.87 1.45
N LYS A 205 -2.72 -10.77 1.70
CA LYS A 205 -3.40 -11.63 2.67
C LYS A 205 -3.26 -13.12 2.31
N ILE A 206 -3.34 -13.45 1.01
CA ILE A 206 -3.15 -14.80 0.49
C ILE A 206 -1.69 -15.24 0.66
N PHE A 207 -0.73 -14.34 0.44
CA PHE A 207 0.68 -14.61 0.72
C PHE A 207 0.91 -14.99 2.19
N TYR A 208 0.36 -14.25 3.16
CA TYR A 208 0.50 -14.58 4.57
C TYR A 208 -0.26 -15.86 4.98
N GLN A 209 -1.36 -16.23 4.31
CA GLN A 209 -1.96 -17.56 4.47
C GLN A 209 -0.97 -18.67 4.12
N GLY A 210 -0.25 -18.51 2.99
CA GLY A 210 0.79 -19.46 2.58
C GLY A 210 1.91 -19.57 3.62
N LEU A 211 2.40 -18.44 4.12
CA LEU A 211 3.44 -18.44 5.17
C LEU A 211 2.95 -19.09 6.47
N ALA A 212 1.70 -18.85 6.87
CA ALA A 212 1.12 -19.48 8.05
C ALA A 212 0.99 -21.01 7.89
N TRP A 213 0.58 -21.50 6.70
CA TRP A 213 0.59 -22.94 6.42
C TRP A 213 1.99 -23.55 6.46
N LYS A 214 3.01 -22.83 5.97
CA LYS A 214 4.41 -23.24 6.07
C LYS A 214 4.84 -23.38 7.54
N LYS A 215 4.53 -22.39 8.39
CA LYS A 215 4.81 -22.43 9.85
C LYS A 215 4.06 -23.55 10.59
N LEU A 216 2.86 -23.91 10.13
CA LEU A 216 2.10 -25.06 10.65
C LEU A 216 2.57 -26.42 10.12
N GLY A 217 3.70 -26.47 9.38
CA GLY A 217 4.27 -27.71 8.85
C GLY A 217 3.55 -28.28 7.63
N ASN A 218 2.66 -27.50 6.99
CA ASN A 218 1.91 -27.92 5.81
C ASN A 218 2.45 -27.28 4.53
N GLY A 219 3.68 -27.67 4.16
CA GLY A 219 4.39 -27.12 3.00
C GLY A 219 3.66 -27.28 1.68
N SER A 220 2.96 -28.40 1.46
CA SER A 220 2.22 -28.63 0.21
C SER A 220 1.04 -27.65 0.02
N ARG A 221 0.33 -27.29 1.10
CA ARG A 221 -0.69 -26.23 1.04
C ARG A 221 -0.10 -24.86 0.79
N ALA A 222 1.02 -24.55 1.44
CA ALA A 222 1.72 -23.28 1.23
C ALA A 222 2.16 -23.13 -0.24
N GLU A 223 2.81 -24.15 -0.79
CA GLU A 223 3.22 -24.18 -2.20
C GLU A 223 2.04 -24.05 -3.17
N ALA A 224 0.91 -24.71 -2.91
CA ALA A 224 -0.29 -24.58 -3.72
C ALA A 224 -0.82 -23.13 -3.74
N ILE A 225 -0.82 -22.45 -2.59
CA ILE A 225 -1.23 -21.05 -2.48
C ILE A 225 -0.30 -20.14 -3.29
N PHE A 226 1.02 -20.31 -3.14
CA PHE A 226 1.99 -19.48 -3.85
C PHE A 226 1.97 -19.70 -5.36
N ASN A 227 1.82 -20.95 -5.82
CA ASN A 227 1.69 -21.26 -7.23
C ASN A 227 0.40 -20.65 -7.82
N ARG A 228 -0.70 -20.65 -7.08
CA ARG A 228 -1.95 -20.01 -7.52
C ARG A 228 -1.79 -18.51 -7.77
N LEU A 229 -1.05 -17.79 -6.92
CA LEU A 229 -0.74 -16.37 -7.14
C LEU A 229 0.04 -16.17 -8.45
N ILE A 230 1.02 -17.04 -8.72
CA ILE A 230 1.84 -17.00 -9.94
C ILE A 230 0.97 -17.31 -11.18
N GLU A 231 0.16 -18.37 -11.13
CA GLU A 231 -0.69 -18.80 -12.22
C GLU A 231 -1.73 -17.73 -12.58
N PHE A 232 -2.38 -17.13 -11.58
CA PHE A 232 -3.32 -16.04 -11.79
C PHE A 232 -2.64 -14.83 -12.45
N GLY A 233 -1.49 -14.40 -11.91
CA GLY A 233 -0.75 -13.27 -12.48
C GLY A 233 -0.32 -13.51 -13.93
N LYS A 234 0.06 -14.74 -14.29
CA LYS A 234 0.38 -15.11 -15.69
C LYS A 234 -0.84 -15.12 -16.59
N ALA A 235 -1.95 -15.69 -16.12
CA ALA A 235 -3.17 -15.84 -16.91
C ALA A 235 -3.81 -14.50 -17.25
N HIS A 236 -3.80 -13.55 -16.31
CA HIS A 236 -4.52 -12.27 -16.41
C HIS A 236 -3.66 -11.07 -16.83
N LEU A 237 -2.35 -11.26 -17.07
CA LEU A 237 -1.40 -10.18 -17.36
C LEU A 237 -1.83 -9.29 -18.55
N ASN A 238 -2.43 -9.90 -19.57
CA ASN A 238 -2.80 -9.25 -20.83
C ASN A 238 -4.31 -9.03 -20.98
N ASP A 239 -5.08 -9.22 -19.91
CA ASP A 239 -6.52 -9.00 -19.95
C ASP A 239 -6.87 -7.55 -20.28
N SER A 240 -8.03 -7.36 -20.90
CA SER A 240 -8.58 -6.02 -21.15
C SER A 240 -9.53 -5.62 -20.05
N VAL A 241 -9.07 -4.74 -19.16
CA VAL A 241 -9.89 -4.19 -18.09
C VAL A 241 -10.67 -2.99 -18.60
N LYS A 242 -12.00 -3.06 -18.44
CA LYS A 242 -12.92 -1.95 -18.70
C LYS A 242 -13.68 -1.66 -17.42
N LEU A 243 -13.82 -0.38 -17.10
CA LEU A 243 -14.70 0.03 -16.01
C LEU A 243 -16.16 -0.11 -16.45
N ASP A 244 -16.98 -0.69 -15.59
CA ASP A 244 -18.42 -0.60 -15.75
C ASP A 244 -18.84 0.87 -15.63
N TYR A 245 -19.71 1.32 -16.52
CA TYR A 245 -20.21 2.68 -16.59
C TYR A 245 -20.87 3.13 -15.27
N PHE A 246 -21.32 2.19 -14.45
CA PHE A 246 -21.94 2.43 -13.14
C PHE A 246 -21.01 2.18 -11.94
N ALA A 247 -19.70 2.01 -12.13
CA ALA A 247 -18.76 1.82 -11.03
C ALA A 247 -18.66 3.08 -10.15
N VAL A 248 -19.44 3.09 -9.06
CA VAL A 248 -19.47 4.17 -8.05
C VAL A 248 -18.41 4.02 -6.95
N SER A 249 -17.59 2.97 -7.02
CA SER A 249 -16.57 2.59 -6.04
C SER A 249 -15.15 2.63 -6.61
N LEU A 250 -14.89 3.58 -7.51
CA LEU A 250 -13.53 3.84 -7.98
C LEU A 250 -12.68 4.38 -6.82
N PRO A 251 -11.52 3.77 -6.52
CA PRO A 251 -10.70 4.07 -5.32
C PRO A 251 -10.25 5.51 -5.15
N ASP A 252 -10.31 6.30 -6.23
CA ASP A 252 -9.79 7.65 -6.21
C ASP A 252 -10.67 8.56 -7.07
N LEU A 253 -11.15 9.65 -6.47
CA LEU A 253 -11.66 10.82 -7.17
C LEU A 253 -10.49 11.59 -7.81
N LEU A 254 -9.70 10.96 -8.68
CA LEU A 254 -8.56 11.63 -9.33
C LEU A 254 -9.06 12.60 -10.38
N VAL A 255 -8.37 13.75 -10.43
CA VAL A 255 -8.57 14.72 -11.50
C VAL A 255 -7.90 14.27 -12.80
N PHE A 256 -7.00 13.28 -12.73
CA PHE A 256 -6.23 12.74 -13.85
C PHE A 256 -6.57 11.28 -14.15
N ASP A 257 -6.90 10.99 -15.41
CA ASP A 257 -7.32 9.66 -15.88
C ASP A 257 -6.24 8.58 -15.60
N GLN A 258 -6.65 7.39 -15.14
CA GLN A 258 -5.75 6.24 -14.91
C GLN A 258 -5.67 5.31 -16.13
N ASP A 259 -4.49 4.73 -16.37
CA ASP A 259 -4.33 3.60 -17.30
C ASP A 259 -4.68 2.29 -16.58
N LEU A 260 -5.90 1.81 -16.81
CA LEU A 260 -6.42 0.57 -16.23
C LEU A 260 -5.64 -0.67 -16.67
N GLN A 261 -5.11 -0.66 -17.90
CA GLN A 261 -4.30 -1.77 -18.40
C GLN A 261 -2.96 -1.83 -17.70
N GLN A 262 -2.33 -0.68 -17.48
CA GLN A 262 -1.11 -0.63 -16.69
C GLN A 262 -1.36 -1.05 -15.23
N ARG A 263 -2.48 -0.62 -14.64
CA ARG A 263 -2.86 -1.02 -13.28
C ARG A 263 -3.04 -2.54 -13.16
N ASN A 264 -3.71 -3.18 -14.12
CA ASN A 264 -3.84 -4.64 -14.16
C ASN A 264 -2.49 -5.34 -14.29
N ARG A 265 -1.60 -4.86 -15.18
CA ARG A 265 -0.24 -5.39 -15.32
C ARG A 265 0.54 -5.30 -14.00
N ASN A 266 0.47 -4.17 -13.32
CA ASN A 266 1.12 -3.97 -12.01
C ASN A 266 0.58 -4.97 -10.98
N HIS A 267 -0.75 -5.15 -10.90
CA HIS A 267 -1.38 -6.13 -9.99
C HIS A 267 -0.93 -7.56 -10.28
N CYS A 268 -0.90 -7.95 -11.55
CA CYS A 268 -0.46 -9.29 -11.96
C CYS A 268 1.02 -9.53 -11.65
N HIS A 269 1.90 -8.55 -11.89
CA HIS A 269 3.30 -8.65 -11.49
C HIS A 269 3.47 -8.71 -9.97
N TYR A 270 2.69 -7.95 -9.21
CA TYR A 270 2.71 -7.99 -7.75
C TYR A 270 2.29 -9.37 -7.21
N LEU A 271 1.24 -9.98 -7.77
CA LEU A 271 0.83 -11.35 -7.47
C LEU A 271 1.94 -12.38 -7.72
N MET A 272 2.56 -12.31 -8.90
CA MET A 272 3.69 -13.20 -9.23
C MET A 272 4.84 -12.99 -8.24
N ALA A 273 5.18 -11.73 -7.92
CA ALA A 273 6.25 -11.42 -6.98
C ALA A 273 6.00 -12.03 -5.59
N LEU A 274 4.79 -11.91 -5.06
CA LEU A 274 4.38 -12.51 -3.78
C LEU A 274 4.46 -14.05 -3.82
N GLY A 275 3.99 -14.68 -4.89
CA GLY A 275 4.07 -16.15 -5.03
C GLY A 275 5.51 -16.64 -5.10
N TYR A 276 6.36 -16.01 -5.92
CA TYR A 276 7.78 -16.37 -5.99
C TYR A 276 8.53 -16.10 -4.67
N LEU A 277 8.17 -15.02 -3.96
CA LEU A 277 8.71 -14.72 -2.64
C LEU A 277 8.39 -15.84 -1.63
N GLY A 278 7.14 -16.30 -1.62
CA GLY A 278 6.68 -17.34 -0.69
C GLY A 278 7.29 -18.72 -0.95
N LEU A 279 7.60 -19.04 -2.21
CA LEU A 279 8.27 -20.30 -2.55
C LEU A 279 9.72 -20.38 -2.04
N SER A 280 10.40 -19.22 -1.91
CA SER A 280 11.79 -18.98 -1.43
C SER A 280 12.95 -19.82 -2.02
N ASN A 281 12.76 -21.12 -2.27
CA ASN A 281 13.65 -22.15 -2.83
C ASN A 281 14.27 -21.78 -4.19
N GLY A 282 15.19 -20.81 -4.21
CA GLY A 282 15.83 -20.30 -5.43
C GLY A 282 14.94 -19.39 -6.28
N LYS A 283 13.78 -18.97 -5.76
CA LYS A 283 12.78 -18.13 -6.46
C LYS A 283 12.83 -16.65 -6.10
N LEU A 284 13.69 -16.27 -5.17
CA LEU A 284 13.89 -14.85 -4.80
C LEU A 284 14.29 -13.95 -5.98
N PRO A 285 15.14 -14.38 -6.95
CA PRO A 285 15.43 -13.55 -8.12
C PRO A 285 14.21 -13.29 -9.01
N ASP A 286 13.31 -14.28 -9.15
CA ASP A 286 12.04 -14.12 -9.88
C ASP A 286 11.12 -13.13 -9.14
N ALA A 287 11.05 -13.22 -7.81
CA ALA A 287 10.28 -12.29 -6.97
C ALA A 287 10.80 -10.85 -7.12
N GLU A 288 12.11 -10.66 -7.01
CA GLU A 288 12.75 -9.35 -7.17
C GLU A 288 12.49 -8.76 -8.55
N THR A 289 12.61 -9.57 -9.61
CA THR A 289 12.33 -9.14 -10.98
C THR A 289 10.92 -8.60 -11.11
N HIS A 290 9.92 -9.32 -10.60
CA HIS A 290 8.53 -8.88 -10.69
C HIS A 290 8.23 -7.67 -9.80
N PHE A 291 8.78 -7.56 -8.59
CA PHE A 291 8.66 -6.32 -7.81
C PHE A 291 9.28 -5.12 -8.55
N ASN A 292 10.42 -5.32 -9.22
CA ASN A 292 11.07 -4.25 -9.98
C ASN A 292 10.24 -3.82 -11.19
N GLU A 293 9.57 -4.74 -11.89
CA GLU A 293 8.65 -4.38 -12.98
C GLU A 293 7.47 -3.53 -12.47
N VAL A 294 6.91 -3.86 -11.31
CA VAL A 294 5.87 -3.03 -10.66
C VAL A 294 6.43 -1.64 -10.34
N LEU A 295 7.56 -1.56 -9.64
CA LEU A 295 8.12 -0.29 -9.15
C LEU A 295 8.68 0.60 -10.27
N LYS A 296 9.05 0.02 -11.42
CA LYS A 296 9.43 0.76 -12.62
C LYS A 296 8.23 1.44 -13.28
N ALA A 297 7.06 0.80 -13.25
CA ALA A 297 5.83 1.33 -13.81
C ALA A 297 5.07 2.24 -12.85
N ASP A 298 5.10 1.94 -11.54
CA ASP A 298 4.49 2.71 -10.47
C ASP A 298 5.42 2.71 -9.24
N VAL A 299 6.18 3.78 -9.09
CA VAL A 299 7.10 3.95 -7.95
C VAL A 299 6.34 4.06 -6.63
N ASN A 300 5.04 4.35 -6.66
CA ASN A 300 4.23 4.57 -5.46
C ASN A 300 3.53 3.29 -4.99
N HIS A 301 3.75 2.14 -5.64
CA HIS A 301 3.11 0.87 -5.29
C HIS A 301 3.59 0.37 -3.92
N GLN A 302 2.89 0.80 -2.85
CA GLN A 302 3.30 0.61 -1.46
C GLN A 302 3.53 -0.88 -1.12
N GLY A 303 2.61 -1.77 -1.52
CA GLY A 303 2.77 -3.20 -1.28
C GLY A 303 4.04 -3.80 -1.89
N ALA A 304 4.51 -3.28 -3.03
CA ALA A 304 5.70 -3.78 -3.71
C ALA A 304 6.96 -3.32 -2.96
N HIS A 305 7.00 -2.06 -2.50
CA HIS A 305 8.07 -1.57 -1.64
C HIS A 305 8.18 -2.37 -0.34
N LEU A 306 7.06 -2.59 0.35
CA LEU A 306 7.08 -3.24 1.66
C LEU A 306 7.45 -4.73 1.55
N HIS A 307 6.87 -5.47 0.59
CA HIS A 307 7.15 -6.90 0.45
C HIS A 307 8.48 -7.20 -0.22
N LYS A 308 9.00 -6.33 -1.11
CA LYS A 308 10.35 -6.50 -1.66
C LYS A 308 11.41 -6.51 -0.57
N LYS A 309 11.25 -5.73 0.52
CA LYS A 309 12.19 -5.74 1.66
C LYS A 309 12.28 -7.10 2.34
N LEU A 310 11.24 -7.94 2.26
CA LEU A 310 11.25 -9.28 2.87
C LEU A 310 12.25 -10.23 2.21
N ILE A 311 12.71 -9.96 0.98
CA ILE A 311 13.78 -10.73 0.33
C ILE A 311 15.06 -10.74 1.18
N GLN A 312 15.32 -9.65 1.91
CA GLN A 312 16.49 -9.50 2.79
C GLN A 312 16.20 -9.88 4.24
N ALA A 313 14.95 -10.18 4.59
CA ALA A 313 14.49 -10.47 5.96
C ALA A 313 13.98 -11.91 6.08
N ALA A 314 14.87 -12.89 5.86
CA ALA A 314 14.54 -14.32 5.86
C ALA A 314 13.78 -14.78 7.12
N VAL A 315 14.09 -14.18 8.28
CA VAL A 315 13.41 -14.46 9.57
C VAL A 315 11.89 -14.23 9.55
N LEU A 316 11.38 -13.45 8.60
CA LEU A 316 9.96 -13.14 8.44
C LEU A 316 9.24 -14.04 7.43
N ILE A 317 9.96 -14.91 6.71
CA ILE A 317 9.40 -15.76 5.63
C ILE A 317 9.74 -17.25 5.77
N ASP A 318 10.74 -17.59 6.58
CA ASP A 318 11.15 -18.97 6.92
C ASP A 318 10.74 -19.33 8.35
#